data_AF-A0A316HEX1-F1
#
_entry.id   AF-A0A316HEX1-F1
#
_cell.length_a   1.000
_cell.length_b   1.000
_cell.length_c   1.000
_cell.angle_alpha   90.00
_cell.angle_beta   90.00
_cell.angle_gamma   90.00
#
_symmetry.space_group_name_H-M   'P 1'
#
loop_
_entity.id
_entity.type
_entity.pdbx_description
1 polymer ?
#
loop_
_entity_poly.entity_id
_entity_poly.type
_entity_poly.pdbx_seq_one_letter_code
_entity_poly.pdbx_strand_id
1 'polypeptide(L)'
;MPVNKKLLVTLGLLSIVVFGAMTSGKPQDEGFKNLKVLPKNISGDNLHKVMEEWEHSLGVHCNFCHARNEETKKMDWASDAKPEKEMTRDMFKMMNKINEKYFHAKKDSLGMVMKAGVNCNTCHRGTAHPEVVVPEGRGPGGQPGPPPAGQQPTPPAGQ
;
A
#
# COMPACT_ATOMS: atom_id res chain seq x y z
N MET A 1 61.94 31.74 -0.62
CA MET A 1 61.11 32.83 -1.20
C MET A 1 59.88 32.99 -0.32
N PRO A 2 59.62 34.15 0.31
CA PRO A 2 58.50 34.30 1.23
C PRO A 2 57.19 34.35 0.44
N VAL A 3 56.34 33.34 0.63
CA VAL A 3 55.04 33.25 -0.02
C VAL A 3 54.13 34.34 0.53
N ASN A 4 53.61 35.19 -0.35
CA ASN A 4 52.74 36.31 0.03
C ASN A 4 51.37 35.77 0.46
N LYS A 5 51.05 35.86 1.75
CA LYS A 5 49.80 35.33 2.35
C LYS A 5 48.54 35.84 1.65
N LYS A 6 48.58 37.01 1.00
CA LYS A 6 47.46 37.53 0.19
C LYS A 6 47.20 36.71 -1.07
N LEU A 7 48.24 36.10 -1.65
CA LEU A 7 48.17 35.26 -2.86
C LEU A 7 47.62 33.86 -2.55
N LEU A 8 47.86 33.34 -1.34
CA LEU A 8 47.28 32.07 -0.86
C LEU A 8 45.77 32.19 -0.60
N VAL A 9 45.30 33.33 -0.10
CA VAL A 9 43.88 33.56 0.21
C VAL A 9 43.05 33.71 -1.08
N THR A 10 43.57 34.40 -2.10
CA THR A 10 42.86 34.57 -3.37
C THR A 10 42.78 33.28 -4.19
N LEU A 11 43.81 32.43 -4.16
CA LEU A 11 43.77 31.12 -4.82
C LEU A 11 42.81 30.13 -4.12
N GLY A 12 42.74 30.17 -2.78
CA GLY A 12 41.82 29.34 -2.00
C GLY A 12 40.35 29.71 -2.23
N LEU A 13 40.04 31.00 -2.34
CA LEU A 13 38.69 31.48 -2.64
C LEU A 13 38.23 31.15 -4.06
N LEU A 14 39.12 31.23 -5.07
CA LEU A 14 38.77 30.80 -6.44
C LEU A 14 38.50 29.30 -6.54
N SER A 15 39.19 28.48 -5.74
CA SER A 15 39.04 27.02 -5.76
C SER A 15 37.71 26.54 -5.16
N ILE A 16 37.11 27.31 -4.25
CA ILE A 16 35.80 27.01 -3.64
C ILE A 16 34.64 27.30 -4.61
N VAL A 17 34.78 28.29 -5.49
CA VAL A 17 33.72 28.66 -6.45
C VAL A 17 33.54 27.61 -7.56
N VAL A 18 34.60 26.88 -7.92
CA VAL A 18 34.55 25.88 -9.00
C VAL A 18 33.96 24.54 -8.55
N PHE A 19 34.04 24.18 -7.26
CA PHE A 19 33.48 22.91 -6.75
C PHE A 19 31.98 22.95 -6.41
N GLY A 20 31.33 24.11 -6.43
CA GLY A 20 29.92 24.27 -6.07
C GLY A 20 28.90 23.93 -7.17
N ALA A 21 29.33 23.66 -8.41
CA ALA A 21 28.44 23.63 -9.58
C ALA A 21 27.99 22.23 -10.05
N MET A 22 28.28 21.16 -9.29
CA MET A 22 27.90 19.78 -9.66
C MET A 22 26.76 19.22 -8.81
N THR A 23 25.76 20.04 -8.44
CA THR A 23 24.49 19.50 -7.98
C THR A 23 23.65 19.18 -9.21
N SER A 24 23.88 18.01 -9.82
CA SER A 24 22.94 17.42 -10.75
C SER A 24 21.62 17.22 -10.02
N GLY A 25 20.73 18.22 -10.11
CA GLY A 25 19.36 18.09 -9.66
C GLY A 25 18.76 16.91 -10.43
N LYS A 26 18.42 15.84 -9.71
CA LYS A 26 17.53 14.80 -10.25
C LYS A 26 16.34 15.52 -10.89
N PRO A 27 15.89 15.11 -12.09
CA PRO A 27 14.63 15.60 -12.63
C PRO A 27 13.60 15.54 -11.52
N GLN A 28 12.96 16.68 -11.23
CA GLN A 28 11.84 16.69 -10.28
C GLN A 28 10.82 15.73 -10.87
N ASP A 29 10.70 14.57 -10.21
CA ASP A 29 9.71 13.56 -10.53
C ASP A 29 8.36 14.29 -10.44
N GLU A 30 7.75 14.57 -11.59
CA GLU A 30 6.41 15.15 -11.68
C GLU A 30 5.51 14.16 -10.92
N GLY A 31 5.27 14.44 -9.64
CA GLY A 31 4.73 13.47 -8.70
C GLY A 31 3.40 12.87 -9.18
N PHE A 32 3.00 11.76 -8.56
CA PHE A 32 1.77 11.06 -8.95
C PHE A 32 0.54 11.98 -8.94
N LYS A 33 -0.18 12.00 -10.07
CA LYS A 33 -1.22 13.02 -10.36
C LYS A 33 -2.49 12.96 -9.50
N ASN A 34 -2.88 11.78 -8.97
CA ASN A 34 -4.17 11.60 -8.27
C ASN A 34 -4.08 10.71 -7.01
N LEU A 35 -3.05 10.90 -6.19
CA LEU A 35 -2.97 10.30 -4.86
C LEU A 35 -3.80 11.10 -3.86
N LYS A 36 -4.91 10.51 -3.37
CA LYS A 36 -5.81 11.12 -2.36
C LYS A 36 -5.61 10.55 -0.96
N VAL A 37 -5.10 9.32 -0.82
CA VAL A 37 -4.98 8.64 0.49
C VAL A 37 -3.54 8.24 0.80
N LEU A 38 -2.81 7.74 -0.18
CA LEU A 38 -1.37 7.49 -0.06
C LEU A 38 -0.58 8.80 -0.03
N PRO A 39 0.59 8.85 0.62
CA PRO A 39 1.42 10.05 0.65
C PRO A 39 1.79 10.53 -0.75
N LYS A 40 1.74 11.85 -0.96
CA LYS A 40 2.08 12.45 -2.26
C LYS A 40 3.57 12.30 -2.63
N ASN A 41 4.42 12.10 -1.64
CA ASN A 41 5.88 11.94 -1.78
C ASN A 41 6.33 10.46 -1.72
N ILE A 42 5.42 9.50 -1.83
CA ILE A 42 5.77 8.08 -1.94
C ILE A 42 6.66 7.86 -3.16
N SER A 43 7.66 6.98 -3.07
CA SER A 43 8.47 6.61 -4.25
C SER A 43 7.70 5.68 -5.19
N GLY A 44 8.08 5.62 -6.47
CA GLY A 44 7.49 4.70 -7.43
C GLY A 44 7.53 3.24 -6.98
N ASP A 45 8.68 2.76 -6.50
CA ASP A 45 8.82 1.39 -6.01
C ASP A 45 7.88 1.08 -4.84
N ASN A 46 7.71 2.02 -3.90
CA ASN A 46 6.84 1.82 -2.75
C ASN A 46 5.37 1.89 -3.15
N LEU A 47 5.01 2.78 -4.08
CA LEU A 47 3.66 2.83 -4.64
C LEU A 47 3.33 1.51 -5.35
N HIS A 48 4.25 1.00 -6.17
CA HIS A 48 4.05 -0.26 -6.88
C HIS A 48 3.84 -1.43 -5.93
N LYS A 49 4.67 -1.56 -4.89
CA LYS A 49 4.51 -2.59 -3.84
C LYS A 49 3.15 -2.53 -3.14
N VAL A 50 2.62 -1.33 -2.90
CA VAL A 50 1.28 -1.18 -2.31
C VAL A 50 0.20 -1.67 -3.28
N MET A 51 0.35 -1.38 -4.58
CA MET A 51 -0.60 -1.86 -5.59
C MET A 51 -0.55 -3.38 -5.75
N GLU A 52 0.64 -3.99 -5.75
CA GLU A 52 0.81 -5.45 -5.79
C GLU A 52 0.19 -6.13 -4.56
N GLU A 53 0.38 -5.55 -3.37
CA GLU A 53 -0.24 -6.06 -2.13
C GLU A 53 -1.77 -6.06 -2.21
N TRP A 54 -2.36 -5.01 -2.80
CA TRP A 54 -3.81 -4.94 -3.03
C TRP A 54 -4.26 -5.93 -4.11
N GLU A 55 -3.53 -6.04 -5.21
CA GLU A 55 -3.77 -7.02 -6.27
C GLU A 55 -3.87 -8.44 -5.70
N HIS A 56 -2.86 -8.85 -4.94
CA HIS A 56 -2.80 -10.18 -4.34
C HIS A 56 -3.86 -10.39 -3.25
N SER A 57 -4.10 -9.38 -2.40
CA SER A 57 -5.11 -9.49 -1.34
C SER A 57 -6.52 -9.70 -1.88
N LEU A 58 -6.82 -9.09 -3.03
CA LEU A 58 -8.14 -9.15 -3.68
C LEU A 58 -8.23 -10.28 -4.72
N GLY A 59 -7.10 -10.89 -5.13
CA GLY A 59 -7.07 -11.89 -6.19
C GLY A 59 -7.50 -11.35 -7.56
N VAL A 60 -7.11 -10.12 -7.87
CA VAL A 60 -7.45 -9.42 -9.13
C VAL A 60 -6.19 -9.04 -9.89
N HIS A 61 -6.33 -8.21 -10.93
CA HIS A 61 -5.21 -7.59 -11.65
C HIS A 61 -5.37 -6.06 -11.67
N CYS A 62 -4.33 -5.33 -12.04
CA CYS A 62 -4.31 -3.85 -12.10
C CYS A 62 -5.51 -3.21 -12.83
N ASN A 63 -5.99 -3.84 -13.90
CA ASN A 63 -7.13 -3.36 -14.69
C ASN A 63 -8.48 -3.51 -13.97
N PHE A 64 -8.53 -4.21 -12.84
CA PHE A 64 -9.73 -4.28 -11.99
C PHE A 64 -10.04 -2.92 -11.36
N CYS A 65 -9.03 -2.18 -10.91
CA CYS A 65 -9.23 -0.84 -10.34
C CYS A 65 -8.85 0.29 -11.32
N HIS A 66 -7.87 0.09 -12.19
CA HIS A 66 -7.38 1.14 -13.09
C HIS A 66 -8.03 1.07 -14.47
N ALA A 67 -8.32 2.24 -15.04
CA ALA A 67 -8.87 2.36 -16.37
C ALA A 67 -7.77 2.22 -17.44
N ARG A 68 -8.14 1.72 -18.62
CA ARG A 68 -7.31 1.79 -19.81
C ARG A 68 -7.69 3.03 -20.60
N ASN A 69 -6.72 3.77 -21.08
CA ASN A 69 -6.96 4.85 -22.05
C ASN A 69 -7.07 4.22 -23.45
N GLU A 70 -8.22 4.39 -24.10
CA GLU A 70 -8.51 3.74 -25.39
C GLU A 70 -7.72 4.32 -26.56
N GLU A 71 -7.28 5.57 -26.49
CA GLU A 71 -6.52 6.21 -27.57
C GLU A 71 -5.05 5.78 -27.54
N THR A 72 -4.43 5.86 -26.37
CA THR A 72 -3.00 5.54 -26.17
C THR A 72 -2.75 4.05 -25.97
N LYS A 73 -3.81 3.25 -25.78
CA LYS A 73 -3.78 1.82 -25.43
C LYS A 73 -2.99 1.47 -24.17
N LYS A 74 -2.64 2.47 -23.35
CA LYS A 74 -1.93 2.34 -22.06
C LYS A 74 -2.89 2.44 -20.88
N MET A 75 -2.44 2.02 -19.70
CA MET A 75 -3.17 2.21 -18.45
C MET A 75 -3.18 3.70 -18.08
N ASP A 76 -4.36 4.20 -17.72
CA ASP A 76 -4.53 5.50 -17.08
C ASP A 76 -4.62 5.30 -15.57
N TRP A 77 -3.45 5.32 -14.93
CA TRP A 77 -3.33 5.13 -13.49
C TRP A 77 -4.02 6.23 -12.67
N ALA A 78 -4.14 7.43 -13.24
CA ALA A 78 -4.69 8.60 -12.54
C ALA A 78 -6.21 8.66 -12.61
N SER A 79 -6.83 8.14 -13.67
CA SER A 79 -8.29 8.14 -13.85
C SER A 79 -9.06 7.49 -12.70
N ASP A 80 -10.21 8.07 -12.37
CA ASP A 80 -11.21 7.55 -11.42
C ASP A 80 -12.46 7.01 -12.16
N ALA A 81 -12.34 6.69 -13.46
CA ALA A 81 -13.46 6.21 -14.28
C ALA A 81 -14.04 4.85 -13.82
N LYS A 82 -13.28 4.11 -13.01
CA LYS A 82 -13.69 2.81 -12.44
C LYS A 82 -14.07 2.97 -10.97
N PRO A 83 -15.29 2.59 -10.55
CA PRO A 83 -15.75 2.78 -9.17
C PRO A 83 -14.92 2.00 -8.14
N GLU A 84 -14.30 0.88 -8.54
CA GLU A 84 -13.46 0.04 -7.69
C GLU A 84 -12.28 0.81 -7.10
N LYS A 85 -11.76 1.82 -7.81
CA LYS A 85 -10.66 2.65 -7.32
C LYS A 85 -11.09 3.53 -6.14
N GLU A 86 -12.26 4.15 -6.19
CA GLU A 86 -12.76 4.95 -5.08
C GLU A 86 -13.14 4.05 -3.90
N MET A 87 -13.77 2.90 -4.16
CA MET A 87 -14.03 1.88 -3.14
C MET A 87 -12.73 1.45 -2.43
N THR A 88 -11.65 1.22 -3.18
CA THR A 88 -10.34 0.87 -2.61
C THR A 88 -9.80 1.97 -1.70
N ARG A 89 -9.97 3.25 -2.06
CA ARG A 89 -9.58 4.38 -1.20
C ARG A 89 -10.35 4.36 0.12
N ASP A 90 -11.65 4.06 0.08
CA ASP A 90 -12.48 4.00 1.28
C ASP A 90 -12.16 2.80 2.17
N MET A 91 -11.91 1.63 1.58
CA MET A 91 -11.45 0.44 2.31
C MET A 91 -10.09 0.70 2.98
N PHE A 92 -9.18 1.36 2.28
CA PHE A 92 -7.87 1.69 2.84
C PHE A 92 -7.99 2.68 4.01
N LYS A 93 -8.86 3.69 3.93
CA LYS A 93 -9.17 4.59 5.06
C LYS A 93 -9.77 3.82 6.23
N MET A 94 -10.71 2.92 5.98
CA MET A 94 -11.35 2.09 7.02
C MET A 94 -10.32 1.23 7.75
N MET A 95 -9.49 0.49 7.01
CA MET A 95 -8.46 -0.38 7.57
C MET A 95 -7.46 0.41 8.42
N ASN A 96 -6.96 1.55 7.92
CA ASN A 96 -6.08 2.42 8.71
C ASN A 96 -6.74 2.88 10.02
N LYS A 97 -8.03 3.27 9.99
CA LYS A 97 -8.78 3.66 11.20
C LYS A 97 -8.94 2.51 12.19
N ILE A 98 -9.22 1.29 11.71
CA ILE A 98 -9.32 0.10 12.57
C ILE A 98 -8.00 -0.15 13.28
N ASN A 99 -6.89 -0.13 12.53
CA ASN A 99 -5.57 -0.41 13.06
C ASN A 99 -5.09 0.66 14.05
N GLU A 100 -5.33 1.93 13.75
CA GLU A 100 -4.98 3.03 14.65
C GLU A 100 -5.80 2.96 15.95
N LYS A 101 -7.13 2.76 15.84
CA LYS A 101 -8.05 2.82 16.98
C LYS A 101 -7.97 1.60 17.90
N TYR A 102 -7.93 0.39 17.33
CA TYR A 102 -8.13 -0.85 18.10
C TYR A 102 -6.85 -1.68 18.27
N PHE A 103 -5.90 -1.57 17.34
CA PHE A 103 -4.62 -2.28 17.40
C PHE A 103 -3.48 -1.37 17.87
N HIS A 104 -3.75 -0.08 18.11
CA HIS A 104 -2.77 0.94 18.49
C HIS A 104 -1.55 0.95 17.56
N ALA A 105 -1.78 0.60 16.29
CA ALA A 105 -0.72 0.43 15.33
C ALA A 105 -0.19 1.80 14.92
N LYS A 106 1.13 1.92 14.88
CA LYS A 106 1.81 3.14 14.45
C LYS A 106 1.99 3.12 12.94
N LYS A 107 1.89 4.30 12.34
CA LYS A 107 2.24 4.51 10.95
C LYS A 107 3.72 4.18 10.71
N ASP A 108 4.00 3.48 9.63
CA ASP A 108 5.36 3.20 9.17
C ASP A 108 6.01 4.47 8.58
N SER A 109 7.23 4.33 8.04
CA SER A 109 7.96 5.42 7.40
C SER A 109 7.24 6.02 6.18
N LEU A 110 6.22 5.34 5.66
CA LEU A 110 5.38 5.78 4.57
C LEU A 110 4.04 6.33 5.08
N GLY A 111 3.85 6.52 6.39
CA GLY A 111 2.61 7.05 6.93
C GLY A 111 1.44 6.05 6.88
N MET A 112 1.71 4.76 6.64
CA MET A 112 0.70 3.72 6.42
C MET A 112 0.68 2.68 7.54
N VAL A 113 -0.39 1.90 7.64
CA VAL A 113 -0.52 0.81 8.63
C VAL A 113 -0.87 -0.50 7.91
N MET A 114 0.07 -0.99 7.09
CA MET A 114 -0.16 -2.18 6.25
C MET A 114 0.26 -3.51 6.88
N LYS A 115 1.18 -3.47 7.86
CA LYS A 115 1.82 -4.67 8.44
C LYS A 115 1.48 -4.93 9.90
N ALA A 116 0.49 -4.22 10.45
CA ALA A 116 0.10 -4.32 11.85
C ALA A 116 -1.42 -4.31 11.95
N GLY A 117 -1.97 -5.15 12.83
CA GLY A 117 -3.43 -5.32 12.96
C GLY A 117 -4.03 -6.09 11.78
N VAL A 118 -5.09 -5.55 11.20
CA VAL A 118 -5.76 -6.12 10.02
C VAL A 118 -5.24 -5.50 8.73
N ASN A 119 -5.28 -6.25 7.63
CA ASN A 119 -4.97 -5.76 6.29
C ASN A 119 -6.05 -6.22 5.29
N CYS A 120 -5.89 -5.86 4.02
CA CYS A 120 -6.82 -6.24 2.94
C CYS A 120 -7.03 -7.76 2.90
N ASN A 121 -5.94 -8.54 2.98
CA ASN A 121 -5.98 -10.00 2.94
C ASN A 121 -6.72 -10.63 4.14
N THR A 122 -6.80 -9.95 5.28
CA THR A 122 -7.50 -10.44 6.48
C THR A 122 -8.97 -10.75 6.18
N CYS A 123 -9.62 -9.90 5.38
CA CYS A 123 -11.01 -10.07 4.98
C CYS A 123 -11.14 -10.65 3.57
N HIS A 124 -10.39 -10.12 2.60
CA HIS A 124 -10.53 -10.48 1.19
C HIS A 124 -10.00 -11.87 0.88
N ARG A 125 -8.89 -12.32 1.48
CA ARG A 125 -8.36 -13.68 1.31
C ARG A 125 -8.26 -14.14 -0.16
N GLY A 126 -7.90 -13.23 -1.07
CA GLY A 126 -7.80 -13.51 -2.49
C GLY A 126 -9.13 -13.45 -3.26
N THR A 127 -10.22 -12.91 -2.67
CA THR A 127 -11.46 -12.60 -3.38
C THR A 127 -11.79 -11.11 -3.32
N ALA A 128 -12.17 -10.54 -4.46
CA ALA A 128 -12.52 -9.12 -4.57
C ALA A 128 -13.77 -8.75 -3.76
N HIS A 129 -14.69 -9.71 -3.60
CA HIS A 129 -15.96 -9.53 -2.91
C HIS A 129 -16.08 -10.58 -1.79
N PRO A 130 -15.63 -10.26 -0.57
CA PRO A 130 -15.78 -11.18 0.56
C PRO A 130 -17.26 -11.30 0.93
N GLU A 131 -17.74 -12.53 1.06
CA GLU A 131 -19.10 -12.81 1.50
C GLU A 131 -19.25 -12.57 3.01
N VAL A 132 -20.38 -11.98 3.40
CA VAL A 132 -20.74 -11.89 4.81
C VAL A 132 -21.32 -13.22 5.24
N VAL A 133 -20.54 -13.99 5.99
CA VAL A 133 -21.03 -15.24 6.61
C VAL A 133 -21.74 -14.86 7.91
N VAL A 134 -23.07 -14.88 7.90
CA VAL A 134 -23.88 -14.83 9.12
C VAL A 134 -24.18 -16.28 9.53
N PRO A 135 -23.77 -16.72 10.74
CA PRO A 135 -24.15 -18.04 11.22
C PRO A 135 -25.67 -18.18 11.24
N GLU A 136 -26.23 -19.19 10.57
CA GLU A 136 -27.64 -19.51 10.72
C GLU A 136 -27.93 -19.92 12.18
N GLY A 137 -29.02 -19.40 12.76
CA GLY A 137 -29.58 -19.91 14.02
C GLY A 137 -29.24 -19.18 15.32
N ARG A 138 -29.54 -17.87 15.42
CA ARG A 138 -29.70 -17.22 16.74
C ARG A 138 -30.83 -16.19 16.84
N GLY A 139 -31.87 -16.35 16.01
CA GLY A 139 -33.19 -15.77 16.30
C GLY A 139 -33.94 -16.63 17.33
N PRO A 140 -34.94 -16.09 18.07
CA PRO A 140 -35.74 -16.89 18.97
C PRO A 140 -36.55 -17.89 18.14
N GLY A 141 -36.10 -19.16 18.10
CA GLY A 141 -36.78 -20.25 17.38
C GLY A 141 -35.90 -21.15 16.51
N GLY A 142 -34.60 -20.89 16.35
CA GLY A 142 -33.71 -21.76 15.57
C GLY A 142 -33.40 -23.06 16.31
N GLN A 143 -33.99 -24.18 15.89
CA GLN A 143 -33.56 -25.50 16.37
C GLN A 143 -32.09 -25.76 15.95
N PRO A 144 -31.28 -26.45 16.77
CA PRO A 144 -29.94 -26.83 16.38
C PRO A 144 -29.99 -27.70 15.12
N GLY A 145 -29.26 -27.28 14.08
CA GLY A 145 -29.04 -28.13 12.90
C GLY A 145 -28.35 -29.43 13.32
N PRO A 146 -28.56 -30.54 12.59
CA PRO A 146 -27.94 -31.81 12.92
C PRO A 146 -26.41 -31.67 12.91
N PRO A 147 -25.69 -32.37 13.80
CA PRO A 147 -24.24 -32.31 13.85
C PRO A 147 -23.64 -32.77 12.50
N PRO A 148 -22.48 -32.21 12.11
CA PRO A 148 -21.82 -32.61 10.88
C PRO A 148 -21.54 -34.12 10.91
N ALA A 149 -22.04 -34.84 9.91
CA ALA A 149 -21.68 -36.23 9.71
C ALA A 149 -20.20 -36.30 9.31
N GLY A 150 -19.35 -36.91 10.15
CA GLY A 150 -18.05 -37.40 9.69
C GLY A 150 -16.79 -37.05 10.49
N GLN A 151 -16.85 -36.82 11.80
CA GLN A 151 -15.67 -37.01 12.64
C GLN A 151 -15.91 -38.17 13.61
N GLN A 152 -15.76 -39.39 13.10
CA GLN A 152 -15.42 -40.51 13.98
C GLN A 152 -13.96 -40.31 14.43
N PRO A 153 -13.66 -40.31 15.73
CA PRO A 153 -12.29 -40.28 16.21
C PRO A 153 -11.55 -41.52 15.72
N THR A 154 -10.41 -41.35 15.08
CA THR A 154 -9.49 -42.47 14.85
C THR A 154 -8.99 -42.98 16.22
N PRO A 155 -8.99 -44.30 16.47
CA PRO A 155 -8.45 -44.83 17.72
C PRO A 155 -6.94 -44.55 17.80
N PRO A 156 -6.40 -44.34 19.00
CA PRO A 156 -4.96 -44.16 19.17
C PRO A 156 -4.24 -45.47 18.79
N ALA A 157 -3.25 -45.37 17.91
CA ALA A 157 -2.36 -46.47 17.61
C ALA A 157 -1.56 -46.82 18.88
N GLY A 158 -1.74 -48.05 19.37
CA GLY A 158 -0.99 -48.58 20.49
C GLY A 158 0.31 -49.27 20.06
N GLN A 159 1.28 -49.20 21.00
CA GLN A 159 2.60 -49.84 21.09
C GLN A 159 3.76 -49.14 20.39
#